data_AF-A0A378PJB2-F1
#
_entry.id   AF-A0A378PJB2-F1
#
_cell.length_a   1.000
_cell.length_b   1.000
_cell.length_c   1.000
_cell.angle_alpha   90.00
_cell.angle_beta   90.00
_cell.angle_gamma   90.00
#
_symmetry.space_group_name_H-M   'P 1'
#
loop_
_entity.id
_entity.type
_entity.pdbx_description
1 polymer ?
#
loop_
_entity_poly.entity_id
_entity_poly.type
_entity_poly.pdbx_seq_one_letter_code
_entity_poly.pdbx_strand_id
1 'polypeptide(L)'
;MARFRPIAKELIDSLVSQLPKGQPVDIMAEFAKTYAVKLQNAFMGWGDETEARLNAWIEKNRKATLSQNRDEITSVALEFDSHIKAILDDKRTKRPDDVTFELMNDVVMLPQGKRVMSDEELVSLIRNWTVGELSTMSSAVGIIFEFFIHHPDVLTHLKANPQDIDNAVLEILRLHDPLITNRRRTTCPVTLHGIDIPKDAKITINWQSANRDPEAFHQADSFELHRSQANNLVYGHGIHVCPGKPLTQLELGLLVECLAEQVSKIRPASDDYFDHAIYPASGFSRLEVMLS
;
A
#
# COMPACT_ATOMS: atom_id res chain seq x y z
N MET A 1 -2.75 5.92 15.40
CA MET A 1 -2.35 4.49 15.48
C MET A 1 -3.00 3.75 16.65
N ALA A 2 -2.75 4.11 17.92
CA ALA A 2 -3.33 3.39 19.07
C ALA A 2 -4.88 3.26 19.02
N ARG A 3 -5.59 4.32 18.63
CA ARG A 3 -7.05 4.31 18.42
C ARG A 3 -7.51 3.39 17.27
N PHE A 4 -6.69 3.28 16.22
CA PHE A 4 -7.05 2.56 14.99
C PHE A 4 -6.77 1.06 15.08
N ARG A 5 -5.70 0.64 15.79
CA ARG A 5 -5.32 -0.77 15.92
C ARG A 5 -6.47 -1.73 16.24
N PRO A 6 -7.35 -1.50 17.23
CA PRO A 6 -8.45 -2.42 17.51
C PRO A 6 -9.46 -2.49 16.36
N ILE A 7 -9.77 -1.36 15.72
CA ILE A 7 -10.68 -1.28 14.56
C ILE A 7 -10.09 -2.05 13.38
N ALA A 8 -8.80 -1.81 13.09
CA ALA A 8 -8.08 -2.53 12.04
C ALA A 8 -8.07 -4.04 12.31
N LYS A 9 -7.77 -4.46 13.54
CA LYS A 9 -7.75 -5.88 13.89
C LYS A 9 -9.11 -6.54 13.68
N GLU A 10 -10.19 -5.96 14.18
CA GLU A 10 -11.54 -6.50 14.00
C GLU A 10 -11.92 -6.63 12.51
N LEU A 11 -11.61 -5.60 11.73
CA LEU A 11 -11.90 -5.58 10.30
C LEU A 11 -11.07 -6.61 9.53
N ILE A 12 -9.78 -6.74 9.84
CA ILE A 12 -8.88 -7.74 9.24
C ILE A 12 -9.35 -9.16 9.62
N ASP A 13 -9.63 -9.41 10.90
CA ASP A 13 -10.11 -10.70 11.39
C ASP A 13 -11.41 -11.10 10.68
N SER A 14 -12.33 -10.14 10.51
CA SER A 14 -13.59 -10.34 9.77
C SER A 14 -13.34 -10.66 8.30
N LEU A 15 -12.50 -9.89 7.61
CA LEU A 15 -12.20 -10.10 6.18
C LEU A 15 -11.52 -11.44 5.93
N VAL A 16 -10.56 -11.83 6.77
CA VAL A 16 -9.87 -13.12 6.64
C VAL A 16 -10.81 -14.28 6.95
N SER A 17 -11.69 -14.15 7.95
CA SER A 17 -12.66 -15.20 8.30
C SER A 17 -13.69 -15.49 7.20
N GLN A 18 -13.95 -14.52 6.33
CA GLN A 18 -14.87 -14.64 5.19
C GLN A 18 -14.23 -15.33 3.98
N LEU A 19 -12.90 -15.52 3.96
CA LEU A 19 -12.24 -16.24 2.87
C LEU A 19 -12.65 -17.72 2.87
N PRO A 20 -13.03 -18.28 1.71
CA PRO A 20 -13.47 -19.67 1.64
C PRO A 20 -12.30 -20.61 1.93
N LYS A 21 -12.54 -21.58 2.82
CA LYS A 21 -11.59 -22.67 3.11
C LYS A 21 -11.86 -23.87 2.23
N GLY A 22 -10.79 -24.50 1.73
CA GLY A 22 -10.87 -25.69 0.88
C GLY A 22 -11.40 -25.45 -0.54
N GLN A 23 -11.52 -24.19 -0.97
CA GLN A 23 -11.93 -23.81 -2.32
C GLN A 23 -10.93 -22.78 -2.89
N PRO A 24 -10.75 -22.73 -4.23
CA PRO A 24 -9.98 -21.66 -4.87
C PRO A 24 -10.58 -20.28 -4.58
N VAL A 25 -9.71 -19.31 -4.32
CA VAL A 25 -10.06 -17.89 -4.19
C VAL A 25 -9.00 -17.04 -4.86
N ASP A 26 -9.42 -16.07 -5.69
CA ASP A 26 -8.49 -15.07 -6.24
C ASP A 26 -8.27 -13.97 -5.21
N ILE A 27 -7.12 -14.02 -4.52
CA ILE A 27 -6.75 -13.04 -3.49
C ILE A 27 -6.73 -11.62 -4.02
N MET A 28 -6.35 -11.41 -5.29
CA MET A 28 -6.28 -10.04 -5.83
C MET A 28 -7.66 -9.44 -6.09
N ALA A 29 -8.59 -10.26 -6.58
CA ALA A 29 -9.95 -9.82 -6.92
C ALA A 29 -10.89 -9.81 -5.71
N GLU A 30 -10.80 -10.82 -4.85
CA GLU A 30 -11.78 -11.08 -3.79
C GLU A 30 -11.36 -10.52 -2.43
N PHE A 31 -10.06 -10.28 -2.21
CA PHE A 31 -9.55 -9.87 -0.90
C PHE A 31 -8.72 -8.57 -0.91
N ALA A 32 -7.59 -8.53 -1.61
CA ALA A 32 -6.55 -7.52 -1.45
C ALA A 32 -7.05 -6.08 -1.70
N LYS A 33 -7.88 -5.88 -2.73
CA LYS A 33 -8.49 -4.57 -3.04
C LYS A 33 -9.49 -4.15 -1.97
N THR A 34 -10.37 -5.07 -1.57
CA THR A 34 -11.36 -4.84 -0.51
C THR A 34 -10.67 -4.52 0.81
N TYR A 35 -9.61 -5.26 1.15
CA TYR A 35 -8.76 -5.04 2.31
C TYR A 35 -8.21 -3.60 2.32
N ALA A 36 -7.55 -3.18 1.23
CA ALA A 36 -6.95 -1.85 1.14
C ALA A 36 -8.00 -0.74 1.27
N VAL A 37 -9.13 -0.86 0.57
CA VAL A 37 -10.19 0.16 0.61
C VAL A 37 -10.84 0.24 1.99
N LYS A 38 -11.16 -0.90 2.60
CA LYS A 38 -11.85 -0.92 3.90
C LYS A 38 -10.98 -0.40 5.02
N LEU A 39 -9.69 -0.76 5.06
CA LEU A 39 -8.78 -0.22 6.08
C LEU A 39 -8.56 1.27 5.90
N GLN A 40 -8.37 1.74 4.66
CA GLN A 40 -8.27 3.17 4.40
C GLN A 40 -9.51 3.92 4.86
N ASN A 41 -10.71 3.45 4.50
CA ASN A 41 -11.95 4.11 4.90
C ASN A 41 -12.09 4.15 6.41
N ALA A 42 -11.82 3.03 7.09
CA ALA A 42 -11.85 2.96 8.54
C ALA A 42 -10.83 3.92 9.18
N PHE A 43 -9.62 4.00 8.62
CA PHE A 43 -8.57 4.90 9.10
C PHE A 43 -8.99 6.37 8.95
N MET A 44 -9.53 6.74 7.78
CA MET A 44 -9.95 8.10 7.47
C MET A 44 -11.27 8.51 8.16
N GLY A 45 -12.01 7.55 8.73
CA GLY A 45 -13.35 7.77 9.28
C GLY A 45 -14.38 8.01 8.19
N TRP A 46 -14.33 7.23 7.11
CA TRP A 46 -15.27 7.26 5.99
C TRP A 46 -16.23 6.08 6.10
N GLY A 47 -17.54 6.34 5.89
CA GLY A 47 -18.58 5.31 5.94
C GLY A 47 -18.85 4.63 4.60
N ASP A 48 -19.74 3.63 4.61
CA ASP A 48 -20.06 2.75 3.47
C ASP A 48 -20.46 3.49 2.18
N GLU A 49 -21.18 4.62 2.28
CA GLU A 49 -21.57 5.41 1.10
C GLU A 49 -20.33 6.00 0.39
N THR A 50 -19.32 6.39 1.16
CA THR A 50 -18.05 6.90 0.63
C THR A 50 -17.23 5.77 0.01
N GLU A 51 -17.24 4.59 0.63
CA GLU A 51 -16.60 3.39 0.10
C GLU A 51 -17.08 3.05 -1.31
N ALA A 52 -18.40 3.00 -1.51
CA ALA A 52 -18.99 2.68 -2.81
C ALA A 52 -18.58 3.68 -3.91
N ARG A 53 -18.56 4.98 -3.58
CA ARG A 53 -18.14 6.05 -4.50
C ARG A 53 -16.66 5.97 -4.85
N LEU A 54 -15.80 5.69 -3.87
CA LEU A 54 -14.37 5.55 -4.10
C LEU A 54 -14.05 4.31 -4.93
N ASN A 55 -14.69 3.17 -4.65
CA ASN A 55 -14.55 1.96 -5.47
C ASN A 55 -14.93 2.18 -6.92
N ALA A 56 -16.07 2.83 -7.17
CA ALA A 56 -16.49 3.19 -8.51
C ALA A 56 -15.49 4.14 -9.20
N TRP A 57 -14.97 5.10 -8.45
CA TRP A 57 -13.96 6.05 -8.93
C TRP A 57 -12.63 5.37 -9.28
N ILE A 58 -12.12 4.47 -8.43
CA ILE A 58 -10.86 3.74 -8.65
C ILE A 58 -10.92 2.95 -9.96
N GLU A 59 -12.03 2.25 -10.21
CA GLU A 59 -12.17 1.46 -11.43
C GLU A 59 -12.27 2.36 -12.69
N LYS A 60 -12.95 3.50 -12.60
CA LYS A 60 -12.94 4.52 -13.67
C LYS A 60 -11.53 5.07 -13.92
N ASN A 61 -10.80 5.41 -12.85
CA ASN A 61 -9.44 5.92 -12.93
C ASN A 61 -8.47 4.92 -13.55
N ARG A 62 -8.61 3.64 -13.21
CA ARG A 62 -7.85 2.56 -13.82
C ARG A 62 -8.12 2.46 -15.32
N LYS A 63 -9.40 2.45 -15.73
CA LYS A 63 -9.80 2.42 -17.15
C LYS A 63 -9.27 3.63 -17.93
N ALA A 64 -9.43 4.84 -17.38
CA ALA A 64 -8.94 6.08 -18.00
C ALA A 64 -7.41 6.11 -18.14
N THR A 65 -6.68 5.60 -17.13
CA THR A 65 -5.22 5.50 -17.18
C THR A 65 -4.76 4.52 -18.26
N LEU A 66 -5.44 3.38 -18.39
CA LEU A 66 -5.14 2.38 -19.43
C LEU A 66 -5.51 2.86 -20.84
N SER A 67 -6.61 3.62 -20.99
CA SER A 67 -7.03 4.19 -22.27
C SER A 67 -6.11 5.33 -22.74
N GLN A 68 -5.29 5.89 -21.85
CA GLN A 68 -4.48 7.09 -22.06
C GLN A 68 -5.29 8.30 -22.58
N ASN A 69 -6.60 8.30 -22.35
CA ASN A 69 -7.49 9.38 -22.77
C ASN A 69 -7.40 10.54 -21.77
N ARG A 70 -6.79 11.66 -22.20
CA ARG A 70 -6.57 12.83 -21.33
C ARG A 70 -7.86 13.46 -20.81
N ASP A 71 -8.93 13.43 -21.60
CA ASP A 71 -10.20 14.03 -21.20
C ASP A 71 -10.90 13.19 -20.14
N GLU A 72 -10.85 11.85 -20.29
CA GLU A 72 -11.32 10.91 -19.26
C GLU A 72 -10.51 11.04 -17.98
N ILE A 73 -9.18 11.08 -18.06
CA ILE A 73 -8.30 11.26 -16.89
C ILE A 73 -8.64 12.57 -16.16
N THR A 74 -8.87 13.66 -16.89
CA THR A 74 -9.24 14.95 -16.31
C THR A 74 -10.62 14.89 -15.65
N SER A 75 -11.61 14.30 -16.32
CA SER A 75 -12.97 14.16 -15.78
C SER A 75 -12.99 13.31 -14.51
N VAL A 76 -12.24 12.20 -14.49
CA VAL A 76 -12.12 11.34 -13.33
C VAL A 76 -11.39 12.05 -12.19
N ALA A 77 -10.35 12.84 -12.48
CA ALA A 77 -9.72 13.66 -11.46
C ALA A 77 -10.74 14.62 -10.81
N LEU A 78 -11.53 15.35 -11.60
CA LEU A 78 -12.54 16.27 -11.08
C LEU A 78 -13.63 15.56 -10.25
N GLU A 79 -14.04 14.34 -10.64
CA GLU A 79 -15.00 13.54 -9.87
C GLU A 79 -14.49 13.24 -8.46
N PHE A 80 -13.20 12.90 -8.31
CA PHE A 80 -12.59 12.69 -6.98
C PHE A 80 -12.58 13.97 -6.15
N ASP A 81 -12.26 15.12 -6.75
CA ASP A 81 -12.25 16.41 -6.04
C ASP A 81 -13.63 16.70 -5.46
N SER A 82 -14.68 16.46 -6.25
CA SER A 82 -16.07 16.62 -5.80
C SER A 82 -16.42 15.66 -4.66
N HIS A 83 -15.98 14.40 -4.73
CA HIS A 83 -16.19 13.44 -3.64
C HIS A 83 -15.51 13.88 -2.34
N ILE A 84 -14.25 14.27 -2.39
CA ILE A 84 -13.53 14.71 -1.18
C ILE A 84 -14.14 15.99 -0.62
N LYS A 85 -14.48 16.98 -1.45
CA LYS A 85 -15.15 18.20 -0.99
C LYS A 85 -16.45 17.91 -0.24
N ALA A 86 -17.28 17.00 -0.74
CA ALA A 86 -18.51 16.59 -0.06
C ALA A 86 -18.23 15.95 1.31
N ILE A 87 -17.17 15.15 1.44
CA ILE A 87 -16.73 14.57 2.73
C ILE A 87 -16.29 15.69 3.69
N LEU A 88 -15.51 16.66 3.21
CA LEU A 88 -15.06 17.79 4.02
C LEU A 88 -16.25 18.62 4.52
N ASP A 89 -17.22 18.92 3.66
CA ASP A 89 -18.43 19.69 4.02
C ASP A 89 -19.30 18.96 5.06
N ASP A 90 -19.48 17.65 4.91
CA ASP A 90 -20.20 16.83 5.87
C ASP A 90 -19.50 16.85 7.25
N LYS A 91 -18.17 16.69 7.27
CA LYS A 91 -17.38 16.70 8.50
C LYS A 91 -17.30 18.07 9.16
N ARG A 92 -17.36 19.18 8.42
CA ARG A 92 -17.50 20.54 9.01
C ARG A 92 -18.76 20.66 9.87
N THR A 93 -19.83 20.02 9.40
CA THR A 93 -21.14 20.06 10.06
C THR A 93 -21.20 19.09 11.23
N LYS A 94 -20.76 17.83 11.03
CA LYS A 94 -20.86 16.76 12.04
C LYS A 94 -19.77 16.80 13.10
N ARG A 95 -18.58 17.32 12.79
CA ARG A 95 -17.40 17.40 13.66
C ARG A 95 -17.06 16.07 14.36
N PRO A 96 -16.92 14.97 13.60
CA PRO A 96 -16.58 13.68 14.18
C PRO A 96 -15.15 13.66 14.75
N ASP A 97 -14.88 12.74 15.68
CA ASP A 97 -13.51 12.45 16.13
C ASP A 97 -12.88 11.40 15.21
N ASP A 98 -12.43 11.82 14.03
CA ASP A 98 -11.73 10.96 13.06
C ASP A 98 -10.57 11.66 12.36
N VAL A 99 -9.74 10.88 11.66
CA VAL A 99 -8.51 11.36 11.03
C VAL A 99 -8.77 12.43 9.99
N THR A 100 -9.86 12.36 9.22
CA THR A 100 -10.16 13.40 8.24
C THR A 100 -10.49 14.72 8.94
N PHE A 101 -11.29 14.70 10.01
CA PHE A 101 -11.60 15.91 10.76
C PHE A 101 -10.37 16.46 11.52
N GLU A 102 -9.52 15.59 12.05
CA GLU A 102 -8.22 15.97 12.62
C GLU A 102 -7.35 16.68 11.58
N LEU A 103 -7.23 16.10 10.38
CA LEU A 103 -6.47 16.67 9.26
C LEU A 103 -7.00 18.04 8.82
N MET A 104 -8.32 18.23 8.80
CA MET A 104 -8.95 19.51 8.47
C MET A 104 -8.59 20.64 9.45
N ASN A 105 -8.25 20.29 10.70
CA ASN A 105 -7.92 21.23 11.75
C ASN A 105 -6.41 21.27 12.06
N ASP A 106 -5.61 20.47 11.36
CA ASP A 106 -4.17 20.43 11.57
C ASP A 106 -3.50 21.74 11.13
N VAL A 107 -2.49 22.17 11.89
CA VAL A 107 -1.83 23.46 11.71
C VAL A 107 -0.48 23.26 11.04
N VAL A 108 -0.41 23.68 9.77
CA VAL A 108 0.82 23.65 8.99
C VAL A 108 1.69 24.88 9.25
N MET A 109 3.00 24.65 9.30
CA MET A 109 4.03 25.68 9.46
C MET A 109 4.57 26.08 8.09
N LEU A 110 4.19 27.25 7.59
CA LEU A 110 4.65 27.78 6.32
C LEU A 110 5.51 29.03 6.51
N PRO A 111 6.33 29.45 5.52
CA PRO A 111 7.12 30.68 5.61
C PRO A 111 6.29 31.93 5.91
N GLN A 112 5.01 31.94 5.53
CA GLN A 112 4.07 33.03 5.75
C GLN A 112 3.36 32.99 7.12
N GLY A 113 3.60 31.96 7.92
CA GLY A 113 2.98 31.78 9.24
C GLY A 113 2.25 30.44 9.41
N LYS A 114 1.68 30.26 10.60
CA LYS A 114 0.87 29.08 10.94
C LYS A 114 -0.55 29.24 10.41
N ARG A 115 -1.09 28.21 9.75
CA ARG A 115 -2.50 28.16 9.36
C ARG A 115 -2.99 26.73 9.22
N VAL A 116 -4.30 26.55 9.14
CA VAL A 116 -4.89 25.30 8.65
C VAL A 116 -4.74 25.18 7.14
N MET A 117 -4.80 23.96 6.62
CA MET A 117 -4.79 23.69 5.18
C MET A 117 -6.04 24.24 4.50
N SER A 118 -5.91 24.66 3.24
CA SER A 118 -7.06 25.00 2.39
C SER A 118 -7.75 23.72 1.88
N ASP A 119 -8.98 23.85 1.38
CA ASP A 119 -9.70 22.74 0.74
C ASP A 119 -8.92 22.15 -0.42
N GLU A 120 -8.26 22.99 -1.22
CA GLU A 120 -7.44 22.53 -2.35
C GLU A 120 -6.25 21.70 -1.88
N GLU A 121 -5.60 22.10 -0.78
CA GLU A 121 -4.49 21.35 -0.19
C GLU A 121 -4.98 20.03 0.43
N LEU A 122 -6.09 20.05 1.17
CA LEU A 122 -6.70 18.86 1.76
C LEU A 122 -7.11 17.85 0.69
N VAL A 123 -7.77 18.31 -0.37
CA VAL A 123 -8.18 17.47 -1.50
C VAL A 123 -6.97 16.88 -2.21
N SER A 124 -5.94 17.69 -2.48
CA SER A 124 -4.70 17.22 -3.10
C SER A 124 -3.98 16.19 -2.22
N LEU A 125 -3.94 16.40 -0.90
CA LEU A 125 -3.28 15.52 0.05
C LEU A 125 -4.02 14.18 0.18
N ILE A 126 -5.33 14.23 0.41
CA ILE A 126 -6.18 13.05 0.53
C ILE A 126 -6.14 12.24 -0.76
N ARG A 127 -6.18 12.89 -1.94
CA ARG A 127 -5.99 12.21 -3.23
C ARG A 127 -4.70 11.41 -3.27
N ASN A 128 -3.59 12.03 -2.87
CA ASN A 128 -2.29 11.38 -2.91
C ASN A 128 -2.25 10.18 -1.96
N TRP A 129 -2.82 10.31 -0.77
CA TRP A 129 -2.92 9.21 0.20
C TRP A 129 -3.77 8.07 -0.35
N THR A 130 -4.98 8.33 -0.84
CA THR A 130 -5.87 7.32 -1.43
C THR A 130 -5.28 6.62 -2.63
N VAL A 131 -4.77 7.36 -3.62
CA VAL A 131 -4.24 6.71 -4.82
C VAL A 131 -2.95 5.92 -4.51
N GLY A 132 -2.10 6.45 -3.64
CA GLY A 132 -0.84 5.81 -3.24
C GLY A 132 -1.06 4.51 -2.44
N GLU A 133 -1.93 4.57 -1.44
CA GLU A 133 -2.20 3.48 -0.50
C GLU A 133 -2.85 2.28 -1.20
N LEU A 134 -3.94 2.50 -1.94
CA LEU A 134 -4.77 1.40 -2.43
C LEU A 134 -4.04 0.39 -3.31
N SER A 135 -3.27 0.88 -4.27
CA SER A 135 -2.55 0.02 -5.22
C SER A 135 -1.39 -0.72 -4.55
N THR A 136 -0.57 0.01 -3.79
CA THR A 136 0.61 -0.56 -3.11
C THR A 136 0.23 -1.52 -1.99
N MET A 137 -0.82 -1.23 -1.23
CA MET A 137 -1.35 -2.10 -0.19
C MET A 137 -1.90 -3.39 -0.79
N SER A 138 -2.72 -3.30 -1.84
CA SER A 138 -3.25 -4.50 -2.53
C SER A 138 -2.12 -5.39 -3.06
N SER A 139 -1.09 -4.79 -3.67
CA SER A 139 0.10 -5.52 -4.13
C SER A 139 0.83 -6.19 -2.96
N ALA A 140 1.06 -5.47 -1.85
CA ALA A 140 1.73 -6.00 -0.67
C ALA A 140 1.00 -7.21 -0.07
N VAL A 141 -0.34 -7.16 -0.01
CA VAL A 141 -1.17 -8.29 0.42
C VAL A 141 -0.94 -9.50 -0.49
N GLY A 142 -1.05 -9.34 -1.81
CA GLY A 142 -0.81 -10.43 -2.75
C GLY A 142 0.59 -11.03 -2.62
N ILE A 143 1.60 -10.19 -2.44
CA ILE A 143 3.00 -10.59 -2.21
C ILE A 143 3.14 -11.45 -0.94
N ILE A 144 2.49 -11.07 0.16
CA ILE A 144 2.53 -11.82 1.42
C ILE A 144 1.85 -13.20 1.26
N PHE A 145 0.70 -13.25 0.61
CA PHE A 145 0.01 -14.53 0.35
C PHE A 145 0.88 -15.47 -0.49
N GLU A 146 1.49 -14.94 -1.55
CA GLU A 146 2.37 -15.73 -2.43
C GLU A 146 3.64 -16.19 -1.70
N PHE A 147 4.22 -15.35 -0.86
CA PHE A 147 5.37 -15.74 -0.04
C PHE A 147 5.05 -16.96 0.85
N PHE A 148 3.90 -16.95 1.53
CA PHE A 148 3.52 -18.06 2.42
C PHE A 148 3.13 -19.36 1.69
N ILE A 149 2.90 -19.32 0.37
CA ILE A 149 2.77 -20.55 -0.44
C ILE A 149 4.10 -21.32 -0.43
N HIS A 150 5.21 -20.62 -0.61
CA HIS A 150 6.55 -21.22 -0.72
C HIS A 150 7.27 -21.34 0.62
N HIS A 151 6.81 -20.61 1.65
CA HIS A 151 7.40 -20.56 2.99
C HIS A 151 6.36 -20.84 4.11
N PRO A 152 5.68 -22.00 4.09
CA PRO A 152 4.66 -22.33 5.10
C PRO A 152 5.23 -22.51 6.52
N ASP A 153 6.52 -22.84 6.62
CA ASP A 153 7.27 -22.91 7.87
C ASP A 153 7.41 -21.55 8.55
N VAL A 154 7.58 -20.48 7.76
CA VAL A 154 7.63 -19.10 8.29
C VAL A 154 6.30 -18.72 8.92
N LEU A 155 5.17 -19.04 8.27
CA LEU A 155 3.84 -18.77 8.85
C LEU A 155 3.66 -19.49 10.20
N THR A 156 4.12 -20.75 10.28
CA THR A 156 4.09 -21.54 11.51
C THR A 156 4.98 -20.94 12.60
N HIS A 157 6.18 -20.48 12.23
CA HIS A 157 7.10 -19.79 13.14
C HIS A 157 6.49 -18.51 13.71
N LEU A 158 5.88 -17.67 12.86
CA LEU A 158 5.28 -16.40 13.24
C LEU A 158 4.08 -16.58 14.18
N LYS A 159 3.33 -17.69 14.05
CA LYS A 159 2.30 -18.06 15.03
C LYS A 159 2.87 -18.26 16.43
N ALA A 160 4.02 -18.94 16.53
CA ALA A 160 4.69 -19.19 17.80
C ALA A 160 5.49 -17.98 18.30
N ASN A 161 5.89 -17.08 17.40
CA ASN A 161 6.74 -15.93 17.67
C ASN A 161 6.16 -14.63 17.06
N PRO A 162 5.02 -14.11 17.55
CA PRO A 162 4.38 -12.94 16.97
C PRO A 162 5.25 -11.68 16.96
N GLN A 163 6.25 -11.59 17.85
CA GLN A 163 7.20 -10.49 17.89
C GLN A 163 8.07 -10.35 16.62
N ASP A 164 8.16 -11.40 15.81
CA ASP A 164 8.97 -11.41 14.59
C ASP A 164 8.19 -10.95 13.34
N ILE A 165 6.87 -10.73 13.46
CA ILE A 165 5.98 -10.41 12.34
C ILE A 165 6.41 -9.15 11.61
N ASP A 166 6.71 -8.07 12.33
CA ASP A 166 7.08 -6.80 11.72
C ASP A 166 8.36 -6.92 10.88
N ASN A 167 9.33 -7.70 11.34
CA ASN A 167 10.56 -7.98 10.60
C ASN A 167 10.30 -8.88 9.39
N ALA A 168 9.44 -9.89 9.53
CA ALA A 168 9.05 -10.76 8.43
C ALA A 168 8.38 -9.95 7.31
N VAL A 169 7.41 -9.10 7.63
CA VAL A 169 6.72 -8.23 6.64
C VAL A 169 7.74 -7.37 5.90
N LEU A 170 8.66 -6.72 6.60
CA LEU A 170 9.70 -5.89 5.97
C LEU A 170 10.59 -6.69 5.01
N GLU A 171 11.03 -7.88 5.42
CA GLU A 171 11.91 -8.73 4.62
C GLU A 171 11.18 -9.33 3.42
N ILE A 172 9.91 -9.73 3.57
CA ILE A 172 9.06 -10.20 2.47
C ILE A 172 8.93 -9.10 1.40
N LEU A 173 8.61 -7.88 1.82
CA LEU A 173 8.45 -6.77 0.88
C LEU A 173 9.80 -6.30 0.30
N ARG A 174 10.92 -6.42 1.03
CA ARG A 174 12.26 -6.18 0.46
C ARG A 174 12.53 -7.12 -0.71
N LEU A 175 12.15 -8.39 -0.55
CA LEU A 175 12.31 -9.38 -1.61
C LEU A 175 11.40 -9.04 -2.80
N HIS A 176 10.16 -8.61 -2.55
CA HIS A 176 9.23 -8.28 -3.62
C HIS A 176 8.56 -6.94 -3.32
N ASP A 177 9.11 -5.87 -3.88
CA ASP A 177 8.63 -4.51 -3.61
C ASP A 177 7.23 -4.28 -4.21
N PRO A 178 6.26 -3.74 -3.45
CA PRO A 178 4.97 -3.33 -3.99
C PRO A 178 5.07 -2.06 -4.85
N LEU A 179 6.12 -1.25 -4.67
CA LEU A 179 6.43 -0.06 -5.47
C LEU A 179 7.86 -0.16 -6.03
N ILE A 180 7.97 -0.61 -7.28
CA ILE A 180 9.24 -1.00 -7.89
C ILE A 180 10.12 0.15 -8.39
N THR A 181 9.53 1.29 -8.78
CA THR A 181 10.31 2.40 -9.33
C THR A 181 9.82 3.76 -8.86
N ASN A 182 10.72 4.74 -8.88
CA ASN A 182 10.37 6.13 -8.64
C ASN A 182 11.15 7.06 -9.57
N ARG A 183 10.55 8.19 -9.93
CA ARG A 183 11.12 9.09 -10.95
C ARG A 183 11.69 10.34 -10.29
N ARG A 184 12.83 10.79 -10.80
CA ARG A 184 13.49 12.05 -10.43
C ARG A 184 13.79 12.87 -11.66
N ARG A 185 14.01 14.16 -11.46
CA ARG A 185 14.52 15.06 -12.48
C ARG A 185 15.75 15.78 -11.94
N THR A 186 16.82 15.83 -12.71
CA THR A 186 18.01 16.60 -12.34
C THR A 186 17.72 18.09 -12.40
N THR A 187 18.17 18.85 -11.40
CA THR A 187 18.00 20.31 -11.31
C THR A 187 19.17 21.07 -11.92
N CYS A 188 20.31 20.40 -12.07
CA CYS A 188 21.54 20.88 -12.69
C CYS A 188 22.29 19.69 -13.35
N PRO A 189 23.32 19.95 -14.19
CA PRO A 189 24.22 18.89 -14.64
C PRO A 189 24.92 18.23 -13.45
N VAL A 190 25.05 16.90 -13.46
CA VAL A 190 25.67 16.12 -12.38
C VAL A 190 26.38 14.89 -12.96
N THR A 191 27.52 14.51 -12.37
CA THR A 191 28.19 13.25 -12.68
C THR A 191 27.90 12.24 -11.58
N LEU A 192 27.31 11.10 -11.93
CA LEU A 192 27.03 9.99 -11.00
C LEU A 192 27.75 8.73 -11.47
N HIS A 193 28.61 8.16 -10.63
CA HIS A 193 29.43 6.98 -10.98
C HIS A 193 30.15 7.11 -12.34
N GLY A 194 30.66 8.31 -12.65
CA GLY A 194 31.35 8.61 -13.90
C GLY A 194 30.43 8.85 -15.11
N ILE A 195 29.11 8.84 -14.94
CA ILE A 195 28.13 9.16 -15.99
C ILE A 195 27.70 10.60 -15.86
N ASP A 196 27.94 11.41 -16.90
CA ASP A 196 27.46 12.78 -16.98
C ASP A 196 25.97 12.82 -17.34
N ILE A 197 25.17 13.42 -16.46
CA ILE A 197 23.72 13.56 -16.62
C ILE A 197 23.42 15.05 -16.76
N PRO A 198 22.77 15.48 -17.87
CA PRO A 198 22.46 16.89 -18.06
C PRO A 198 21.39 17.36 -17.08
N LYS A 199 21.25 18.68 -16.95
CA LYS A 199 20.09 19.29 -16.31
C LYS A 199 18.81 18.79 -16.96
N ASP A 200 17.73 18.69 -16.19
CA ASP A 200 16.38 18.38 -16.67
C ASP A 200 16.18 16.96 -17.22
N ALA A 201 17.17 16.08 -17.05
CA ALA A 201 17.10 14.67 -17.37
C ALA A 201 16.11 13.94 -16.46
N LYS A 202 15.36 12.99 -17.03
CA LYS A 202 14.47 12.09 -16.29
C LYS A 202 15.27 10.88 -15.84
N ILE A 203 15.27 10.61 -14.54
CA ILE A 203 15.92 9.44 -13.94
C ILE A 203 14.84 8.54 -13.35
N THR A 204 14.93 7.25 -13.61
CA THR A 204 14.12 6.23 -12.93
C THR A 204 15.01 5.48 -11.96
N ILE A 205 14.67 5.52 -10.68
CA ILE A 205 15.28 4.73 -9.62
C ILE A 205 14.50 3.42 -9.54
N ASN A 206 15.20 2.29 -9.56
CA ASN A 206 14.60 0.97 -9.38
C ASN A 206 14.84 0.51 -7.94
N TRP A 207 13.82 0.65 -7.09
CA TRP A 207 13.89 0.25 -5.69
C TRP A 207 14.06 -1.26 -5.53
N GLN A 208 13.36 -2.04 -6.35
CA GLN A 208 13.41 -3.49 -6.30
C GLN A 208 14.83 -4.01 -6.56
N SER A 209 15.52 -3.43 -7.54
CA SER A 209 16.92 -3.78 -7.80
C SER A 209 17.84 -3.38 -6.64
N ALA A 210 17.64 -2.20 -6.04
CA ALA A 210 18.45 -1.75 -4.91
C ALA A 210 18.21 -2.60 -3.65
N ASN A 211 16.97 -3.04 -3.43
CA ASN A 211 16.61 -3.94 -2.35
C ASN A 211 17.16 -5.36 -2.54
N ARG A 212 17.60 -5.72 -3.76
CA ARG A 212 18.27 -6.99 -4.09
C ARG A 212 19.79 -6.82 -4.30
N ASP A 213 20.37 -5.67 -3.94
CA ASP A 213 21.79 -5.40 -4.15
C ASP A 213 22.68 -6.21 -3.18
N PRO A 214 23.61 -7.07 -3.67
CA PRO A 214 24.51 -7.84 -2.82
C PRO A 214 25.54 -6.98 -2.05
N GLU A 215 25.79 -5.74 -2.47
CA GLU A 215 26.63 -4.80 -1.70
C GLU A 215 25.89 -4.26 -0.47
N ALA A 216 24.56 -4.17 -0.54
CA ALA A 216 23.72 -3.70 0.56
C ALA A 216 23.23 -4.84 1.47
N PHE A 217 23.02 -6.04 0.92
CA PHE A 217 22.46 -7.20 1.60
C PHE A 217 23.23 -8.48 1.27
N HIS A 218 23.82 -9.13 2.27
CA HIS A 218 24.40 -10.47 2.09
C HIS A 218 23.32 -11.49 1.72
N GLN A 219 23.55 -12.35 0.73
CA GLN A 219 22.52 -13.27 0.21
C GLN A 219 21.22 -12.51 -0.13
N ALA A 220 21.33 -11.40 -0.87
CA ALA A 220 20.23 -10.46 -1.13
C ALA A 220 18.97 -11.11 -1.69
N ASP A 221 19.09 -12.27 -2.36
CA ASP A 221 17.96 -12.99 -2.94
C ASP A 221 17.24 -13.94 -1.99
N SER A 222 17.79 -14.18 -0.80
CA SER A 222 17.25 -15.07 0.21
C SER A 222 16.49 -14.32 1.30
N PHE A 223 15.42 -14.95 1.77
CA PHE A 223 14.70 -14.50 2.96
C PHE A 223 15.52 -14.77 4.22
N GLU A 224 15.73 -13.73 5.02
CA GLU A 224 16.36 -13.82 6.33
C GLU A 224 15.53 -13.05 7.36
N LEU A 225 14.80 -13.77 8.23
CA LEU A 225 13.84 -13.19 9.18
C LEU A 225 14.43 -12.07 10.05
N HIS A 226 15.66 -12.23 10.52
CA HIS A 226 16.31 -11.29 11.43
C HIS A 226 17.34 -10.38 10.72
N ARG A 227 17.26 -10.26 9.40
CA ARG A 227 18.13 -9.37 8.62
C ARG A 227 17.97 -7.92 9.07
N SER A 228 19.09 -7.20 9.17
CA SER A 228 19.07 -5.75 9.38
C SER A 228 18.36 -5.05 8.22
N GLN A 229 17.32 -4.28 8.53
CA GLN A 229 16.52 -3.53 7.56
C GLN A 229 17.03 -2.10 7.35
N ALA A 230 18.24 -1.76 7.81
CA ALA A 230 18.78 -0.40 7.77
C ALA A 230 18.92 0.18 6.33
N ASN A 231 19.18 -0.69 5.35
CA ASN A 231 19.32 -0.32 3.94
C ASN A 231 18.03 -0.57 3.13
N ASN A 232 16.94 -1.03 3.75
CA ASN A 232 15.71 -1.38 3.04
C ASN A 232 15.00 -0.10 2.54
N LEU A 233 14.73 -0.06 1.23
CA LEU A 233 14.16 1.07 0.51
C LEU A 233 12.69 0.84 0.11
N VAL A 234 12.00 -0.17 0.66
CA VAL A 234 10.58 -0.47 0.40
C VAL A 234 9.67 0.76 0.63
N TYR A 235 10.02 1.61 1.60
CA TYR A 235 9.32 2.86 1.91
C TYR A 235 10.00 4.12 1.34
N GLY A 236 10.98 3.96 0.45
CA GLY A 236 11.77 5.04 -0.11
C GLY A 236 12.74 5.68 0.91
N HIS A 237 13.26 6.86 0.55
CA HIS A 237 14.28 7.56 1.33
C HIS A 237 14.20 9.09 1.17
N GLY A 238 14.75 9.82 2.14
CA GLY A 238 14.84 11.28 2.14
C GLY A 238 13.53 11.97 2.52
N ILE A 239 13.34 13.22 2.07
CA ILE A 239 12.16 14.04 2.40
C ILE A 239 10.83 13.47 1.89
N HIS A 240 10.88 12.47 0.99
CA HIS A 240 9.72 11.79 0.42
C HIS A 240 9.62 10.33 0.90
N VAL A 241 10.27 9.97 2.01
CA VAL A 241 10.02 8.68 2.68
C VAL A 241 8.53 8.53 2.96
N CYS A 242 7.98 7.33 2.75
CA CYS A 242 6.55 7.07 2.82
C CYS A 242 5.96 7.54 4.16
N PRO A 243 5.05 8.53 4.16
CA PRO A 243 4.40 8.97 5.40
C PRO A 243 3.46 7.90 5.96
N GLY A 244 2.97 7.00 5.09
CA GLY A 244 2.11 5.88 5.46
C GLY A 244 2.84 4.69 6.09
N LYS A 245 4.18 4.69 6.17
CA LYS A 245 4.97 3.56 6.71
C LYS A 245 4.42 3.01 8.04
N PRO A 246 4.14 3.83 9.08
CA PRO A 246 3.63 3.31 10.35
C PRO A 246 2.25 2.66 10.23
N LEU A 247 1.40 3.18 9.35
CA LEU A 247 0.08 2.61 9.08
C LEU A 247 0.22 1.27 8.35
N THR A 248 1.00 1.24 7.27
CA THR A 248 1.23 0.01 6.50
C THR A 248 1.84 -1.10 7.33
N GLN A 249 2.81 -0.79 8.21
CA GLN A 249 3.40 -1.80 9.10
C GLN A 249 2.36 -2.37 10.08
N LEU A 250 1.49 -1.51 10.64
CA LEU A 250 0.41 -1.95 11.51
C LEU A 250 -0.57 -2.87 10.76
N GLU A 251 -1.01 -2.47 9.58
CA GLU A 251 -2.02 -3.19 8.80
C GLU A 251 -1.51 -4.56 8.34
N LEU A 252 -0.35 -4.59 7.70
CA LEU A 252 0.26 -5.82 7.22
C LEU A 252 0.71 -6.72 8.37
N GLY A 253 1.18 -6.16 9.47
CA GLY A 253 1.49 -6.92 10.68
C GLY A 253 0.26 -7.63 11.24
N LEU A 254 -0.86 -6.91 11.39
CA LEU A 254 -2.14 -7.49 11.82
C LEU A 254 -2.67 -8.53 10.83
N LEU A 255 -2.49 -8.33 9.52
CA LEU A 255 -2.84 -9.33 8.51
C LEU A 255 -2.04 -10.62 8.70
N VAL A 256 -0.71 -10.52 8.85
CA VAL A 256 0.15 -11.69 9.04
C VAL A 256 -0.15 -12.39 10.37
N GLU A 257 -0.40 -11.63 11.45
CA GLU A 257 -0.85 -12.16 12.74
C GLU A 257 -2.15 -12.97 12.57
N CYS A 258 -3.16 -12.37 11.92
CA CYS A 258 -4.43 -13.02 11.64
C CYS A 258 -4.28 -14.28 10.77
N LEU A 259 -3.45 -14.25 9.72
CA LEU A 259 -3.17 -15.41 8.88
C LEU A 259 -2.51 -16.53 9.68
N ALA A 260 -1.50 -16.22 10.50
CA ALA A 260 -0.81 -17.21 11.34
C ALA A 260 -1.75 -17.87 12.37
N GLU A 261 -2.72 -17.12 12.88
CA GLU A 261 -3.72 -17.62 13.81
C GLU A 261 -4.78 -18.50 13.13
N GLN A 262 -5.38 -18.01 12.03
CA GLN A 262 -6.60 -18.57 11.44
C GLN A 262 -6.38 -19.51 10.25
N VAL A 263 -5.21 -19.44 9.60
CA VAL A 263 -4.87 -20.22 8.42
C VAL A 263 -3.72 -21.17 8.74
N SER A 264 -3.95 -22.47 8.56
CA SER A 264 -2.93 -23.49 8.78
C SER A 264 -2.00 -23.65 7.58
N LYS A 265 -2.54 -23.45 6.36
CA LYS A 265 -1.77 -23.56 5.12
C LYS A 265 -2.38 -22.74 4.01
N ILE A 266 -1.51 -22.14 3.19
CA ILE A 266 -1.82 -21.52 1.91
C ILE A 266 -1.14 -22.36 0.84
N ARG A 267 -1.85 -22.67 -0.25
CA ARG A 267 -1.28 -23.42 -1.38
C ARG A 267 -1.82 -22.88 -2.70
N PRO A 268 -1.15 -23.15 -3.84
CA PRO A 268 -1.70 -22.86 -5.15
C PRO A 268 -3.05 -23.56 -5.35
N ALA A 269 -3.98 -22.88 -6.02
CA ALA A 269 -5.23 -23.49 -6.46
C ALA A 269 -5.01 -24.45 -7.65
N SER A 270 -4.00 -24.18 -8.49
CA SER A 270 -3.63 -24.92 -9.70
C SER A 270 -2.13 -24.74 -10.00
N ASP A 271 -1.63 -25.30 -11.12
CA ASP A 271 -0.27 -25.03 -11.62
C ASP A 271 -0.14 -23.61 -12.22
N ASP A 272 -1.23 -23.07 -12.78
CA ASP A 272 -1.34 -21.71 -13.34
C ASP A 272 -2.17 -20.83 -12.40
N TYR A 273 -1.61 -20.55 -11.23
CA TYR A 273 -2.33 -19.94 -10.12
C TYR A 273 -2.12 -18.43 -10.01
N PHE A 274 -1.31 -17.80 -10.86
CA PHE A 274 -1.10 -16.36 -10.79
C PHE A 274 -0.76 -15.73 -12.13
N ASP A 275 -1.09 -14.45 -12.27
CA ASP A 275 -0.58 -13.57 -13.33
C ASP A 275 0.19 -12.43 -12.68
N HIS A 276 1.37 -12.09 -13.20
CA HIS A 276 2.10 -10.92 -12.75
C HIS A 276 1.39 -9.62 -13.14
N ALA A 277 1.42 -8.65 -12.22
CA ALA A 277 0.99 -7.31 -12.55
C ALA A 277 1.90 -6.68 -13.62
N ILE A 278 1.32 -5.86 -14.49
CA ILE A 278 2.06 -5.17 -15.55
C ILE A 278 2.57 -3.83 -15.01
N TYR A 279 3.85 -3.53 -15.26
CA TYR A 279 4.46 -2.24 -14.94
C TYR A 279 3.56 -1.07 -15.40
N PRO A 280 3.28 -0.06 -14.55
CA PRO A 280 4.01 0.26 -13.32
C PRO A 280 3.54 -0.44 -12.04
N ALA A 281 2.52 -1.30 -12.10
CA ALA A 281 2.11 -2.10 -10.95
C ALA A 281 3.11 -3.22 -10.65
N SER A 282 3.12 -3.70 -9.41
CA SER A 282 3.96 -4.79 -8.91
C SER A 282 3.13 -5.90 -8.26
N GLY A 283 3.75 -7.05 -8.01
CA GLY A 283 3.07 -8.23 -7.49
C GLY A 283 2.26 -8.93 -8.57
N PHE A 284 0.96 -9.06 -8.32
CA PHE A 284 0.08 -9.95 -9.10
C PHE A 284 -1.18 -9.22 -9.55
N SER A 285 -1.66 -9.53 -10.75
CA SER A 285 -3.00 -9.14 -11.22
C SER A 285 -4.06 -10.18 -10.91
N ARG A 286 -3.65 -11.44 -10.74
CA ARG A 286 -4.44 -12.60 -10.32
C ARG A 286 -3.57 -13.46 -9.40
N LEU A 287 -4.12 -13.95 -8.30
CA LEU A 287 -3.44 -14.89 -7.40
C LEU A 287 -4.47 -15.84 -6.78
N GLU A 288 -4.63 -17.01 -7.37
CA GLU A 288 -5.58 -18.04 -6.97
C GLU A 288 -4.96 -19.01 -5.96
N VAL A 289 -5.47 -19.00 -4.73
CA VAL A 289 -4.95 -19.85 -3.65
C VAL A 289 -6.05 -20.73 -3.08
N MET A 290 -5.65 -21.74 -2.32
CA MET A 290 -6.54 -22.48 -1.45
C MET A 290 -6.04 -22.43 0.00
N LEU A 291 -6.95 -22.09 0.90
CA LEU A 291 -6.69 -21.95 2.34
C LEU A 291 -7.25 -23.16 3.11
N SER A 292 -6.58 -23.56 4.20
CA SER A 292 -7.10 -24.53 5.17
C SER A 292 -6.97 -24.03 6.60
#